data_AF-A0AAV1W8X1-F1
#
_entry.id   AF-A0AAV1W8X1-F1
#
_cell.length_a   1.000
_cell.length_b   1.000
_cell.length_c   1.000
_cell.angle_alpha   90.00
_cell.angle_beta   90.00
_cell.angle_gamma   90.00
#
_symmetry.space_group_name_H-M   'P 1'
#
loop_
_entity.id
_entity.type
_entity.pdbx_description
1 polymer ?
#
loop_
_entity_poly.entity_id
_entity_poly.type
_entity_poly.pdbx_seq_one_letter_code
_entity_poly.pdbx_strand_id
1 'polypeptide(L)'
;MTILNETEHPLLQSTLLKEQHQHELQVSNNDSLIQRTCLESKKLWQIAAPSIFTRLTMFSITVVTQSFAGHLSNLDLAAIATACTVIISISFGFLVNLTPFPNSLLLI
;
A
#
# COMPACT_ATOMS: atom_id res chain seq x y z
N MET A 1 24.09 -52.99 -32.62
CA MET A 1 24.36 -52.90 -31.17
C MET A 1 23.83 -51.56 -30.70
N THR A 2 22.98 -51.65 -29.69
CA THR A 2 22.27 -50.64 -28.91
C THR A 2 23.09 -49.35 -28.69
N ILE A 3 22.53 -48.19 -29.05
CA ILE A 3 21.92 -47.20 -28.13
C ILE A 3 22.93 -46.60 -27.15
N LEU A 4 23.31 -45.33 -27.35
CA LEU A 4 23.33 -44.31 -26.28
C LEU A 4 23.64 -42.91 -26.86
N ASN A 5 22.64 -42.04 -27.01
CA ASN A 5 22.86 -40.58 -27.05
C ASN A 5 21.68 -39.81 -26.46
N GLU A 6 21.13 -40.29 -25.34
CA GLU A 6 20.03 -39.59 -24.65
C GLU A 6 20.28 -39.54 -23.14
N THR A 7 21.45 -39.06 -22.74
CA THR A 7 21.87 -38.97 -21.33
C THR A 7 22.19 -37.53 -20.90
N GLU A 8 21.38 -36.56 -21.30
CA GLU A 8 21.45 -35.20 -20.74
C GLU A 8 20.09 -34.88 -20.06
N HIS A 9 19.96 -35.40 -18.84
CA HIS A 9 19.25 -34.78 -17.70
C HIS A 9 17.70 -34.76 -17.60
N PRO A 10 17.06 -35.90 -17.29
CA PRO A 10 15.69 -35.91 -16.73
C PRO A 10 15.59 -35.22 -15.36
N LEU A 11 16.71 -35.12 -14.63
CA LEU A 11 16.77 -34.49 -13.31
C LEU A 11 16.55 -32.96 -13.40
N LEU A 12 17.07 -32.28 -14.43
CA LEU A 12 16.91 -30.83 -14.57
C LEU A 12 15.46 -30.44 -14.88
N GLN A 13 14.77 -31.22 -15.70
CA GLN A 13 13.36 -30.99 -16.01
C GLN A 13 12.47 -31.27 -14.80
N SER A 14 12.79 -32.27 -13.99
CA SER A 14 12.10 -32.52 -12.72
C SER A 14 12.33 -31.40 -11.71
N THR A 15 13.54 -30.84 -11.62
CA THR A 15 13.80 -29.66 -10.78
C THR A 15 13.15 -28.40 -11.33
N LEU A 16 13.12 -28.17 -12.65
CA LEU A 16 12.41 -27.01 -13.20
C LEU A 16 10.89 -27.13 -13.05
N LEU A 17 10.32 -28.33 -13.22
CA LEU A 17 8.89 -28.54 -12.94
C LEU A 17 8.60 -28.37 -11.45
N LYS A 18 9.48 -28.85 -10.57
CA LYS A 18 9.34 -28.69 -9.11
C LYS A 18 9.50 -27.22 -8.68
N GLU A 19 10.42 -26.47 -9.30
CA GLU A 19 10.57 -25.03 -9.10
C GLU A 19 9.38 -24.25 -9.66
N GLN A 20 8.87 -24.59 -10.85
CA GLN A 20 7.68 -23.98 -11.45
C GLN A 20 6.43 -24.26 -10.61
N HIS A 21 6.25 -25.49 -10.15
CA HIS A 21 5.12 -25.89 -9.30
C HIS A 21 5.25 -25.30 -7.88
N GLN A 22 6.47 -25.22 -7.33
CA GLN A 22 6.73 -24.50 -6.08
C GLN A 22 6.52 -22.98 -6.25
N HIS A 23 6.78 -22.40 -7.41
CA HIS A 23 6.56 -20.98 -7.68
C HIS A 23 5.07 -20.68 -7.87
N GLU A 24 4.32 -21.54 -8.59
CA GLU A 24 2.87 -21.38 -8.77
C GLU A 24 2.11 -21.58 -7.45
N LEU A 25 2.46 -22.60 -6.64
CA LEU A 25 1.90 -22.78 -5.30
C LEU A 25 2.37 -21.70 -4.31
N GLN A 26 3.60 -21.18 -4.43
CA GLN A 26 4.05 -20.05 -3.59
C GLN A 26 3.35 -18.75 -3.97
N VAL A 27 3.06 -18.50 -5.25
CA VAL A 27 2.28 -17.33 -5.70
C VAL A 27 0.82 -17.46 -5.29
N SER A 28 0.18 -18.62 -5.52
CA SER A 28 -1.20 -18.82 -5.06
C SER A 28 -1.33 -18.70 -3.53
N ASN A 29 -0.35 -19.24 -2.79
CA ASN A 29 -0.33 -19.12 -1.34
C ASN A 29 -0.02 -17.67 -0.90
N ASN A 30 0.96 -16.98 -1.50
CA ASN A 30 1.30 -15.62 -1.10
C ASN A 30 0.16 -14.63 -1.35
N ASP A 31 -0.60 -14.75 -2.44
CA ASP A 31 -1.78 -13.94 -2.72
C ASP A 31 -2.86 -14.16 -1.64
N SER A 32 -3.05 -15.41 -1.21
CA SER A 32 -4.00 -15.76 -0.15
C SER A 32 -3.57 -15.20 1.22
N LEU A 33 -2.27 -15.22 1.53
CA LEU A 33 -1.72 -14.68 2.76
C LEU A 33 -1.80 -13.15 2.77
N ILE A 34 -1.43 -12.49 1.67
CA ILE A 34 -1.52 -11.04 1.50
C ILE A 34 -2.97 -10.58 1.61
N GLN A 35 -3.92 -11.30 1.01
CA GLN A 35 -5.36 -10.99 1.12
C GLN A 35 -5.84 -11.07 2.56
N ARG A 36 -5.42 -12.08 3.32
CA ARG A 36 -5.77 -12.24 4.75
C ARG A 36 -5.14 -11.15 5.61
N THR A 37 -3.86 -10.88 5.41
CA THR A 37 -3.15 -9.80 6.12
C THR A 37 -3.72 -8.43 5.78
N CYS A 38 -4.16 -8.20 4.54
CA CYS A 38 -4.83 -6.96 4.12
C CYS A 38 -6.20 -6.80 4.79
N LEU A 39 -6.99 -7.87 4.88
CA LEU A 39 -8.28 -7.86 5.59
C LEU A 39 -8.13 -7.58 7.09
N GLU A 40 -7.10 -8.14 7.73
CA GLU A 40 -6.78 -7.88 9.13
C GLU A 40 -6.23 -6.47 9.33
N SER A 41 -5.33 -6.02 8.44
CA SER A 41 -4.77 -4.67 8.45
C SER A 41 -5.86 -3.62 8.27
N LYS A 42 -6.88 -3.88 7.45
CA LYS A 42 -8.04 -3.00 7.27
C LYS A 42 -8.84 -2.82 8.56
N LYS A 43 -8.99 -3.87 9.38
CA LYS A 43 -9.65 -3.76 10.69
C LYS A 43 -8.85 -2.89 11.65
N LEU A 44 -7.53 -3.06 11.68
CA LEU A 44 -6.64 -2.23 12.49
C LEU A 44 -6.65 -0.77 12.03
N TRP A 45 -6.71 -0.55 10.71
CA TRP A 45 -6.74 0.77 10.11
C TRP A 45 -7.98 1.57 10.50
N GLN A 46 -9.13 0.93 10.73
CA GLN A 46 -10.34 1.65 11.18
C GLN A 46 -10.18 2.31 12.55
N ILE A 47 -9.34 1.77 13.43
CA ILE A 47 -9.01 2.35 14.74
C ILE A 47 -7.76 3.24 14.65
N ALA A 48 -6.76 2.82 13.88
CA ALA A 48 -5.49 3.52 13.78
C ALA A 48 -5.61 4.82 12.99
N ALA A 49 -6.43 4.87 11.93
CA ALA A 49 -6.63 6.05 11.10
C ALA A 49 -7.09 7.28 11.90
N PRO A 50 -8.16 7.22 12.73
CA PRO A 50 -8.53 8.35 13.56
C PRO A 50 -7.44 8.75 14.55
N SER A 51 -6.72 7.78 15.15
CA SER A 51 -5.62 8.07 16.09
C SER A 51 -4.44 8.80 15.43
N ILE A 52 -4.02 8.36 14.25
CA ILE A 52 -2.92 8.95 13.48
C ILE A 52 -3.33 10.36 13.00
N PHE A 53 -4.56 10.51 12.52
CA PHE A 53 -5.11 11.80 12.11
C PHE A 53 -5.14 12.81 13.26
N THR A 54 -5.59 12.39 14.45
CA THR A 54 -5.58 13.25 15.64
C THR A 54 -4.17 13.66 16.02
N ARG A 55 -3.21 12.74 16.02
CA ARG A 55 -1.82 13.04 16.36
C ARG A 55 -1.21 14.03 15.38
N LEU A 56 -1.50 13.86 14.09
CA LEU A 56 -1.00 14.75 13.04
C LEU A 56 -1.64 16.13 13.12
N THR A 57 -2.94 16.22 13.41
CA THR A 57 -3.64 17.49 13.63
C THR A 57 -3.06 18.23 14.84
N MET A 58 -2.87 17.54 15.97
CA MET A 58 -2.30 18.10 17.18
C MET A 58 -0.85 18.58 16.97
N PHE A 59 -0.06 17.81 16.22
CA PHE A 59 1.28 18.20 15.82
C PHE A 59 1.25 19.46 14.95
N SER A 60 0.44 19.49 13.89
CA SER A 60 0.31 20.65 13.02
C SER A 60 -0.08 21.91 13.79
N ILE A 61 -1.05 21.83 14.71
CA ILE A 61 -1.45 22.96 15.56
C ILE A 61 -0.28 23.44 16.41
N THR A 62 0.47 22.51 17.02
CA THR A 62 1.62 22.85 17.88
C THR A 62 2.75 23.51 17.09
N VAL A 63 3.07 23.00 15.91
CA VAL A 63 4.08 23.60 15.02
C VAL A 63 3.63 24.98 14.57
N VAL A 64 2.36 25.16 14.20
CA VAL A 64 1.80 26.47 13.85
C VAL A 64 1.90 27.43 15.04
N THR A 65 1.47 27.03 16.23
CA THR A 65 1.56 27.88 17.43
C THR A 65 3.00 28.27 17.74
N GLN A 66 3.96 27.34 17.67
CA GLN A 66 5.37 27.63 17.89
C GLN A 66 5.95 28.57 16.82
N SER A 67 5.52 28.39 15.57
CA SER A 67 5.89 29.24 14.43
C SER A 67 5.44 30.69 14.64
N PHE A 68 4.20 30.90 15.12
CA PHE A 68 3.68 32.23 15.46
C PHE A 68 4.32 32.82 16.72
N ALA A 69 4.64 32.00 17.72
CA ALA A 69 5.26 32.44 18.96
C ALA A 69 6.78 32.75 18.81
N GLY A 70 7.42 32.32 17.73
CA GLY A 70 8.86 32.52 17.48
C GLY A 70 9.21 32.74 16.01
N HIS A 71 8.80 33.89 15.42
CA HIS A 71 9.37 34.50 14.20
C HIS A 71 9.67 33.55 13.01
N LEU A 72 8.65 33.19 12.22
CA LEU A 72 8.74 32.23 11.09
C LEU A 72 9.85 32.50 10.05
N SER A 73 10.53 31.43 9.64
CA SER A 73 11.26 31.32 8.37
C SER A 73 10.43 30.52 7.36
N ASN A 74 10.51 30.87 6.06
CA ASN A 74 9.69 30.30 4.97
C ASN A 74 9.73 28.75 4.88
N LEU A 75 10.77 28.12 5.42
CA LEU A 75 11.00 26.68 5.38
C LEU A 75 9.99 25.88 6.22
N ASP A 76 9.61 26.39 7.41
CA ASP A 76 8.63 25.71 8.26
C ASP A 76 7.23 25.81 7.65
N LEU A 77 6.89 26.97 7.06
CA LEU A 77 5.61 27.15 6.38
C LEU A 77 5.45 26.15 5.21
N ALA A 78 6.51 25.90 4.45
CA ALA A 78 6.52 24.90 3.38
C ALA A 78 6.37 23.45 3.92
N ALA A 79 6.93 23.15 5.08
CA ALA A 79 6.81 21.84 5.72
C ALA A 79 5.38 21.58 6.22
N ILE A 80 4.73 22.55 6.89
CA ILE A 80 3.31 22.45 7.25
C ILE A 80 2.44 22.30 6.01
N ALA A 81 2.69 23.10 4.96
CA ALA A 81 1.91 23.03 3.72
C ALA A 81 2.00 21.63 3.09
N THR A 82 3.20 21.06 3.02
CA THR A 82 3.42 19.70 2.49
C THR A 82 2.71 18.64 3.35
N ALA A 83 2.78 18.75 4.67
CA ALA A 83 2.07 17.85 5.59
C ALA A 83 0.55 17.92 5.38
N CYS A 84 -0.01 19.12 5.26
CA CYS A 84 -1.43 19.33 4.96
C CYS A 84 -1.83 18.73 3.61
N THR A 85 -1.03 18.91 2.55
CA THR A 85 -1.29 18.31 1.23
C THR A 85 -1.30 16.79 1.30
N VAL A 86 -0.33 16.17 1.98
CA VAL A 86 -0.28 14.71 2.14
C VAL A 86 -1.51 14.18 2.89
N ILE A 87 -1.97 14.89 3.93
CA ILE A 87 -3.21 14.53 4.66
C ILE A 87 -4.42 14.58 3.74
N ILE A 88 -4.55 15.64 2.94
CA ILE A 88 -5.66 15.81 2.00
C ILE A 88 -5.63 14.72 0.92
N SER A 89 -4.45 14.41 0.36
CA SER A 89 -4.29 13.35 -0.63
C SER A 89 -4.64 11.97 -0.08
N ILE A 90 -4.24 11.64 1.15
CA ILE A 90 -4.62 10.39 1.82
C ILE A 90 -6.13 10.35 2.07
N SER A 91 -6.72 11.45 2.55
CA SER A 91 -8.15 11.54 2.85
C SER A 91 -9.00 11.41 1.58
N PHE A 92 -8.62 12.10 0.50
CA PHE A 92 -9.28 12.02 -0.80
C PHE A 92 -9.11 10.63 -1.42
N GLY A 93 -7.91 10.05 -1.31
CA GLY A 93 -7.67 8.66 -1.70
C GLY A 93 -8.66 7.72 -1.01
N PHE A 94 -8.84 7.85 0.30
CA PHE A 94 -9.81 7.03 1.04
C PHE A 94 -11.26 7.28 0.62
N LEU A 95 -11.65 8.55 0.40
CA LEU A 95 -13.01 8.94 -0.03
C LEU A 95 -13.37 8.38 -1.42
N VAL A 96 -12.47 8.48 -2.39
CA VAL A 96 -12.70 7.96 -3.76
C VAL A 96 -12.90 6.44 -3.76
N ASN A 97 -12.21 5.72 -2.88
CA ASN A 97 -12.39 4.28 -2.71
C ASN A 97 -13.75 3.89 -2.09
N LEU A 98 -14.48 4.85 -1.49
CA LEU A 98 -15.79 4.62 -0.88
C LEU A 98 -16.96 5.15 -1.72
N THR A 99 -16.72 6.03 -2.69
CA THR A 99 -17.74 6.53 -3.61
C THR A 99 -17.65 5.83 -4.96
N PRO A 100 -18.51 4.84 -5.27
CA PRO A 100 -18.72 4.43 -6.66
C PRO A 100 -19.30 5.65 -7.39
N PHE A 101 -18.55 6.21 -8.34
CA PHE A 101 -19.04 7.24 -9.26
C PHE A 101 -20.35 6.73 -9.88
N PRO A 102 -21.53 7.34 -9.61
CA PRO A 102 -22.75 6.91 -10.26
C PRO A 102 -22.66 7.33 -11.73
N ASN A 103 -22.68 6.33 -12.62
CA ASN A 103 -22.82 6.49 -14.06
C ASN A 103 -24.21 7.04 -14.43
N SER A 104 -24.55 8.25 -14.01
CA SER A 104 -25.88 8.86 -14.27
C SER A 104 -25.83 10.29 -14.80
N LEU A 105 -24.68 10.74 -15.30
CA LEU A 105 -24.52 12.04 -15.97
C LEU A 105 -24.40 11.94 -17.51
N LEU A 106 -24.76 10.79 -18.10
CA LEU A 106 -24.78 10.58 -19.57
C LEU A 106 -26.22 10.58 -20.13
N LEU A 107 -27.20 11.15 -19.40
CA LEU A 107 -28.60 11.15 -19.83
C LEU A 107 -29.39 12.44 -19.55
N ILE A 108 -28.71 13.59 -19.44
CA ILE A 108 -29.32 14.93 -19.60
C ILE A 108 -28.42 15.74 -20.55
#